data_AF-A0A6J5J737-F1
#
_entry.id   AF-A0A6J5J737-F1
#
_cell.length_a   1.000
_cell.length_b   1.000
_cell.length_c   1.000
_cell.angle_alpha   90.00
_cell.angle_beta   90.00
_cell.angle_gamma   90.00
#
_symmetry.space_group_name_H-M   'P 1'
#
loop_
_entity.id
_entity.type
_entity.pdbx_description
1 polymer ?
#
loop_
_entity_poly.entity_id
_entity_poly.type
_entity_poly.pdbx_seq_one_letter_code
_entity_poly.pdbx_strand_id
1 'polypeptide(L)'
;MAITRTIGPLHFEDLDPKRFEDLVRQLAYEFKPWRRLEATGRAGNDDGFDARGYEIVAKETQPSISVDEGEAVDEESPLKVGIDDRLWLIQCKRERTIGPTALVKYLDDTVLGPDEKLHGLVFTAACDFSKKARDDFAQKCREMEMEEWHLWGKAELEDQLFRPENDHLLFAYFGISLTIRRRTQRADLRARLVMKRKANRMLQSRSHASLLLRSPNATEYPYTGDLANFEKNPQWMVWQYRGMSHDGLKFCVRRHFAYLSDDGRSWDAAMAVNDARSRHDDPWLGDHRNDEKRQAIYELWSKIPEANQAWFEVVGVVPFEDILDIDELGDEYVQAPHVYAAFAPGTQGPFKGFIAEVESTGRWDQRSYYPDEETDGRIAYFPAKFREPDNNRK
;
A
#
# COMPACT_ATOMS: atom_id res chain seq x y z
N MET A 1 3.22 -10.48 -2.44
CA MET A 1 1.82 -10.08 -2.14
C MET A 1 1.84 -8.67 -1.57
N ALA A 2 1.25 -7.70 -2.24
CA ALA A 2 1.11 -6.35 -1.68
C ALA A 2 0.22 -6.43 -0.44
N ILE A 3 0.77 -6.12 0.73
CA ILE A 3 -0.02 -6.01 1.96
C ILE A 3 -0.94 -4.81 1.76
N THR A 4 -2.18 -5.08 1.36
CA THR A 4 -3.23 -4.08 1.41
C THR A 4 -3.41 -3.75 2.88
N ARG A 5 -2.74 -2.69 3.36
CA ARG A 5 -3.08 -2.09 4.65
C ARG A 5 -4.53 -1.62 4.50
N THR A 6 -5.45 -2.46 4.99
CA THR A 6 -6.82 -2.07 5.28
C THR A 6 -6.73 -0.94 6.29
N ILE A 7 -7.47 0.13 6.04
CA ILE A 7 -7.64 1.16 7.06
C ILE A 7 -8.40 0.44 8.17
N GLY A 8 -7.75 0.29 9.33
CA GLY A 8 -8.43 -0.24 10.51
C GLY A 8 -9.62 0.64 10.89
N PRO A 9 -10.52 0.16 11.75
CA PRO A 9 -11.63 0.98 12.24
C PRO A 9 -11.11 2.32 12.80
N LEU A 10 -11.86 3.39 12.59
CA LEU A 10 -11.49 4.69 13.13
C LEU A 10 -11.67 4.67 14.64
N HIS A 11 -10.65 5.13 15.36
CA HIS A 11 -10.63 5.16 16.82
C HIS A 11 -11.13 6.52 17.32
N PHE A 12 -12.44 6.77 17.23
CA PHE A 12 -13.06 8.02 17.70
C PHE A 12 -12.86 8.24 19.20
N GLU A 13 -12.71 7.16 19.97
CA GLU A 13 -12.42 7.16 21.40
C GLU A 13 -11.05 7.76 21.75
N ASP A 14 -10.14 7.90 20.78
CA ASP A 14 -8.83 8.50 20.96
C ASP A 14 -8.82 10.00 20.68
N LEU A 15 -9.89 10.53 20.08
CA LEU A 15 -10.05 11.98 19.89
C LEU A 15 -10.34 12.65 21.24
N ASP A 16 -9.75 13.83 21.45
CA ASP A 16 -10.13 14.72 22.56
C ASP A 16 -11.65 15.02 22.49
N PRO A 17 -12.38 15.11 23.63
CA PRO A 17 -13.83 15.34 23.63
C PRO A 17 -14.27 16.51 22.74
N LYS A 18 -13.56 17.64 22.81
CA LYS A 18 -13.89 18.83 22.01
C LYS A 18 -13.63 18.61 20.52
N ARG A 19 -12.61 17.81 20.19
CA ARG A 19 -12.32 17.44 18.80
C ARG A 19 -13.37 16.50 18.22
N PHE A 20 -13.94 15.61 19.04
CA PHE A 20 -15.04 14.76 18.60
C PHE A 20 -16.30 15.60 18.33
N GLU A 21 -16.66 16.53 19.23
CA GLU A 21 -17.75 17.48 19.00
C GLU A 21 -17.53 18.34 17.74
N ASP A 22 -16.32 18.86 17.54
CA ASP A 22 -15.97 19.66 16.36
C ASP A 22 -16.03 18.85 15.05
N LEU A 23 -15.67 17.57 15.08
CA LEU A 23 -15.79 16.63 13.96
C LEU A 23 -17.26 16.41 13.59
N VAL A 24 -18.11 16.10 14.58
CA VAL A 24 -19.54 15.85 14.38
C VAL A 24 -20.24 17.10 13.88
N ARG A 25 -19.91 18.28 14.43
CA ARG A 25 -20.41 19.56 13.96
C ARG A 25 -19.99 19.85 12.52
N GLN A 26 -18.76 19.49 12.14
CA GLN A 26 -18.29 19.65 10.77
C GLN A 26 -19.04 18.73 9.79
N LEU A 27 -19.28 17.49 10.17
CA LEU A 27 -20.15 16.58 9.41
C LEU A 27 -21.59 17.13 9.31
N ALA A 28 -22.09 17.71 10.40
CA ALA A 28 -23.44 18.27 10.44
C ALA A 28 -23.62 19.47 9.48
N TYR A 29 -22.59 20.24 9.12
CA TYR A 29 -22.74 21.36 8.17
C TYR A 29 -23.31 20.91 6.82
N GLU A 30 -22.98 19.71 6.36
CA GLU A 30 -23.49 19.16 5.09
C GLU A 30 -24.81 18.39 5.27
N PHE A 31 -25.23 18.15 6.51
CA PHE A 31 -26.43 17.36 6.80
C PHE A 31 -27.74 18.09 6.49
N LYS A 32 -27.81 19.41 6.74
CA LYS A 32 -29.00 20.25 6.50
C LYS A 32 -28.61 21.66 6.06
N PRO A 33 -29.50 22.41 5.39
CA PRO A 33 -29.29 23.81 5.05
C PRO A 33 -29.49 24.70 6.30
N TRP A 34 -28.44 24.83 7.11
CA TRP A 34 -28.48 25.63 8.34
C TRP A 34 -28.47 27.14 8.04
N ARG A 35 -29.33 27.90 8.72
CA ARG A 35 -29.16 29.36 8.88
C ARG A 35 -28.02 29.63 9.83
N ARG A 36 -27.98 28.89 10.93
CA ARG A 36 -26.96 28.99 11.97
C ARG A 36 -26.78 27.64 12.66
N LEU A 37 -25.54 27.30 12.96
CA LEU A 37 -25.16 26.11 13.74
C LEU A 37 -24.18 26.56 14.83
N GLU A 38 -24.64 26.55 16.08
CA GLU A 38 -23.96 27.11 17.24
C GLU A 38 -23.34 26.00 18.09
N ALA A 39 -22.08 26.15 18.47
CA ALA A 39 -21.42 25.23 19.40
C ALA A 39 -21.69 25.69 20.85
N THR A 40 -22.66 25.07 21.51
CA THR A 40 -23.06 25.40 22.88
C THR A 40 -22.22 24.67 23.93
N GLY A 41 -21.65 23.51 23.59
CA GLY A 41 -20.79 22.72 24.49
C GLY A 41 -19.47 23.41 24.89
N ARG A 42 -18.94 24.32 24.07
CA ARG A 42 -17.69 25.05 24.39
C ARG A 42 -17.85 26.10 25.49
N ALA A 43 -19.07 26.55 25.78
CA ALA A 43 -19.34 27.62 26.73
C ALA A 43 -19.52 27.15 28.18
N GLY A 44 -19.54 25.83 28.43
CA GLY A 44 -19.59 25.26 29.78
C GLY A 44 -20.97 25.28 30.46
N ASN A 45 -22.04 25.60 29.72
CA ASN A 45 -23.41 25.42 30.21
C ASN A 45 -23.89 23.99 29.87
N ASP A 46 -24.38 23.29 30.89
CA ASP A 46 -24.68 21.87 30.91
C ASP A 46 -26.14 21.58 30.47
N ASP A 47 -26.67 22.34 29.51
CA ASP A 47 -28.08 22.27 29.06
C ASP A 47 -28.40 20.96 28.29
N GLY A 48 -27.47 20.00 28.30
CA GLY A 48 -27.63 18.65 27.76
C GLY A 48 -27.28 18.49 26.28
N PHE A 49 -26.88 19.53 25.55
CA PHE A 49 -26.57 19.46 24.11
C PHE A 49 -25.30 20.23 23.71
N ASP A 50 -24.58 19.70 22.73
CA ASP A 50 -23.26 20.19 22.33
C ASP A 50 -23.32 21.23 21.20
N ALA A 51 -24.34 21.13 20.35
CA ALA A 51 -24.64 22.16 19.36
C ALA A 51 -26.14 22.35 19.12
N ARG A 52 -26.48 23.55 18.66
CA ARG A 52 -27.84 23.96 18.32
C ARG A 52 -27.90 24.49 16.90
N GLY A 53 -28.80 23.93 16.09
CA GLY A 53 -28.98 24.27 14.68
C GLY A 53 -30.33 24.92 14.42
N TYR A 54 -30.36 25.88 13.51
CA TYR A 54 -31.58 26.48 12.96
C TYR A 54 -31.63 26.16 11.48
N GLU A 55 -32.49 25.22 11.08
CA GLU A 55 -32.66 24.80 9.69
C GLU A 55 -33.55 25.80 8.94
N ILE A 56 -33.12 26.21 7.73
CA ILE A 56 -33.90 27.09 6.87
C ILE A 56 -35.04 26.31 6.24
N VAL A 57 -36.28 26.74 6.49
CA VAL A 57 -37.45 26.26 5.75
C VAL A 57 -37.82 27.29 4.70
N ALA A 58 -37.65 26.96 3.43
CA ALA A 58 -38.23 27.76 2.37
C ALA A 58 -39.75 27.59 2.41
N LYS A 59 -40.50 28.66 2.74
CA LYS A 59 -41.94 28.66 2.43
C LYS A 59 -42.08 28.58 0.92
N GLU A 60 -42.82 27.59 0.42
CA GLU A 60 -43.40 27.65 -0.93
C GLU A 60 -44.14 28.97 -1.03
N THR A 61 -43.51 29.93 -1.71
CA THR A 61 -44.07 31.26 -1.87
C THR A 61 -45.18 31.11 -2.89
N GLN A 62 -46.43 31.14 -2.43
CA GLN A 62 -47.57 31.42 -3.30
C GLN A 62 -47.21 32.66 -4.13
N PRO A 63 -47.39 32.65 -5.46
CA PRO A 63 -46.96 33.73 -6.32
C PRO A 63 -47.78 34.98 -5.96
N SER A 64 -47.17 35.91 -5.24
CA SER A 64 -47.75 37.23 -5.03
C SER A 64 -47.74 37.94 -6.36
N ILE A 65 -48.94 38.19 -6.87
CA ILE A 65 -49.24 38.96 -8.08
C ILE A 65 -48.46 40.26 -8.04
N SER A 66 -47.65 40.49 -9.08
CA SER A 66 -46.97 41.74 -9.35
C SER A 66 -47.99 42.84 -9.61
N VAL A 67 -48.03 43.86 -8.74
CA VAL A 67 -48.62 45.16 -9.09
C VAL A 67 -47.68 46.27 -8.64
N ASP A 68 -46.99 46.79 -9.65
CA ASP A 68 -46.70 48.20 -9.94
C ASP A 68 -45.71 49.01 -9.08
N GLU A 69 -45.01 49.87 -9.82
CA GLU A 69 -43.86 50.71 -9.48
C GLU A 69 -44.23 51.90 -8.57
N GLY A 70 -43.32 52.27 -7.66
CA GLY A 70 -43.41 53.54 -6.92
C GLY A 70 -42.41 53.65 -5.76
N GLU A 71 -41.57 54.67 -5.81
CA GLU A 71 -40.42 54.98 -4.95
C GLU A 71 -40.71 55.07 -3.43
N ALA A 72 -39.75 54.59 -2.61
CA ALA A 72 -39.16 55.33 -1.49
C ALA A 72 -38.01 54.52 -0.85
N VAL A 73 -36.92 55.22 -0.54
CA VAL A 73 -35.77 54.74 0.25
C VAL A 73 -36.20 54.64 1.70
N ASP A 74 -35.99 53.49 2.34
CA ASP A 74 -35.97 53.38 3.80
C ASP A 74 -34.95 52.33 4.26
N GLU A 75 -34.41 52.63 5.43
CA GLU A 75 -33.16 52.20 6.01
C GLU A 75 -33.05 50.71 6.35
N GLU A 76 -31.81 50.24 6.51
CA GLU A 76 -31.44 48.93 7.06
C GLU A 76 -32.30 48.60 8.29
N SER A 77 -33.34 47.77 8.10
CA SER A 77 -34.08 47.18 9.20
C SER A 77 -33.34 45.94 9.72
N PRO A 78 -33.06 45.84 11.03
CA PRO A 78 -32.36 44.70 11.59
C PRO A 78 -33.23 43.44 11.47
N LEU A 79 -32.64 42.41 10.86
CA LEU A 79 -32.84 40.98 11.11
C LEU A 79 -34.11 40.62 11.92
N LYS A 80 -35.23 40.41 11.22
CA LYS A 80 -36.31 39.59 11.77
C LYS A 80 -35.80 38.16 11.89
N VAL A 81 -35.62 37.69 13.13
CA VAL A 81 -35.54 36.27 13.47
C VAL A 81 -36.64 35.56 12.67
N GLY A 82 -36.29 34.67 11.74
CA GLY A 82 -37.28 33.99 10.93
C GLY A 82 -38.21 33.21 11.86
N ILE A 83 -39.48 33.59 11.87
CA ILE A 83 -40.54 33.03 12.72
C ILE A 83 -40.80 31.53 12.40
N ASP A 84 -40.14 30.96 11.38
CA ASP A 84 -40.35 29.60 10.86
C ASP A 84 -39.09 28.71 10.80
N ASP A 85 -37.97 29.10 11.41
CA ASP A 85 -36.79 28.21 11.43
C ASP A 85 -37.05 26.98 12.29
N ARG A 86 -36.65 25.80 11.79
CA ARG A 86 -36.76 24.55 12.55
C ARG A 86 -35.59 24.43 13.51
N LEU A 87 -35.89 24.29 14.80
CA LEU A 87 -34.89 24.11 15.84
C LEU A 87 -34.40 22.66 15.88
N TRP A 88 -33.08 22.50 15.84
CA TRP A 88 -32.39 21.23 15.94
C TRP A 88 -31.40 21.23 17.10
N LEU A 89 -31.29 20.10 17.79
CA LEU A 89 -30.22 19.86 18.76
C LEU A 89 -29.27 18.78 18.24
N ILE A 90 -27.99 18.91 18.57
CA ILE A 90 -26.97 17.92 18.30
C ILE A 90 -26.29 17.58 19.62
N GLN A 91 -26.33 16.30 19.98
CA GLN A 91 -25.72 15.77 21.19
C GLN A 91 -24.65 14.74 20.82
N CYS A 92 -23.48 14.87 21.40
CA CYS A 92 -22.28 14.09 21.13
C CYS A 92 -21.86 13.36 22.42
N LYS A 93 -21.73 12.03 22.35
CA LYS A 93 -21.25 11.22 23.48
C LYS A 93 -20.08 10.34 23.04
N ARG A 94 -18.88 10.69 23.53
CA ARG A 94 -17.64 9.95 23.26
C ARG A 94 -17.44 8.81 24.27
N GLU A 95 -18.41 7.91 24.34
CA GLU A 95 -18.37 6.73 25.22
C GLU A 95 -18.11 5.46 24.42
N ARG A 96 -17.49 4.45 25.05
CA ARG A 96 -17.24 3.14 24.39
C ARG A 96 -18.51 2.31 24.20
N THR A 97 -19.50 2.51 25.05
CA THR A 97 -20.77 1.78 25.00
C THR A 97 -21.87 2.66 25.60
N ILE A 98 -22.99 2.80 24.89
CA ILE A 98 -24.19 3.47 25.40
C ILE A 98 -25.34 2.47 25.39
N GLY A 99 -25.91 2.21 26.56
CA GLY A 99 -27.07 1.34 26.73
C GLY A 99 -28.40 2.07 26.47
N PRO A 100 -29.51 1.34 26.22
CA PRO A 100 -30.82 1.94 25.95
C PRO A 100 -31.30 2.91 27.05
N THR A 101 -31.11 2.55 28.32
CA THR A 101 -31.53 3.38 29.46
C THR A 101 -30.73 4.68 29.57
N ALA A 102 -29.43 4.64 29.28
CA ALA A 102 -28.58 5.84 29.30
C ALA A 102 -28.97 6.79 28.17
N LEU A 103 -29.26 6.25 26.98
CA LEU A 103 -29.70 7.02 25.82
C LEU A 103 -31.04 7.74 26.08
N VAL A 104 -32.01 7.07 26.69
CA VAL A 104 -33.29 7.70 27.09
C VAL A 104 -33.07 8.77 28.17
N LYS A 105 -32.20 8.49 29.16
CA LYS A 105 -31.86 9.48 30.19
C LYS A 105 -31.28 10.77 29.60
N TYR A 106 -30.41 10.67 28.60
CA TYR A 106 -29.85 11.84 27.93
C TYR A 106 -30.89 12.72 27.24
N LEU A 107 -31.99 12.13 26.77
CA LEU A 107 -33.13 12.88 26.25
C LEU A 107 -33.92 13.59 27.38
N ASP A 108 -34.13 12.90 28.50
CA ASP A 108 -34.84 13.46 29.66
C ASP A 108 -34.10 14.65 30.27
N ASP A 109 -32.75 14.62 30.24
CA ASP A 109 -31.89 15.69 30.75
C ASP A 109 -31.82 16.91 29.80
N THR A 110 -32.46 16.85 28.62
CA THR A 110 -32.46 17.95 27.65
C THR A 110 -33.43 19.05 28.07
N VAL A 111 -32.92 20.26 28.33
CA VAL A 111 -33.72 21.41 28.75
C VAL A 111 -33.97 22.35 27.56
N LEU A 112 -35.25 22.61 27.27
CA LEU A 112 -35.68 23.59 26.26
C LEU A 112 -36.21 24.86 26.94
N GLY A 113 -36.10 26.00 26.27
CA GLY A 113 -36.76 27.23 26.72
C GLY A 113 -38.29 27.10 26.69
N PRO A 114 -39.03 27.89 27.50
CA PRO A 114 -40.47 27.76 27.67
C PRO A 114 -41.30 27.96 26.38
N ASP A 115 -40.75 28.62 25.36
CA ASP A 115 -41.40 28.90 24.07
C ASP A 115 -40.73 28.18 22.87
N GLU A 116 -39.80 27.26 23.12
CA GLU A 116 -39.02 26.60 22.07
C GLU A 116 -39.58 25.20 21.74
N LYS A 117 -40.08 25.04 20.49
CA LYS A 117 -40.46 23.72 19.97
C LYS A 117 -39.28 23.07 19.25
N LEU A 118 -38.84 21.91 19.74
CA LEU A 118 -37.78 21.12 19.12
C LEU A 118 -38.31 20.36 17.91
N HIS A 119 -37.80 20.66 16.70
CA HIS A 119 -38.18 19.96 15.48
C HIS A 119 -37.44 18.62 15.35
N GLY A 120 -36.12 18.62 15.61
CA GLY A 120 -35.35 17.39 15.50
C GLY A 120 -34.06 17.32 16.31
N LEU A 121 -33.51 16.10 16.40
CA LEU A 121 -32.32 15.79 17.18
C LEU A 121 -31.37 14.90 16.39
N VAL A 122 -30.08 15.21 16.47
CA VAL A 122 -29.00 14.33 16.03
C VAL A 122 -28.24 13.87 17.26
N PHE A 123 -28.42 12.61 17.64
CA PHE A 123 -27.64 11.98 18.70
C PHE A 123 -26.47 11.21 18.08
N THR A 124 -25.25 11.56 18.48
CA THR A 124 -24.02 11.03 17.91
C THR A 124 -23.15 10.39 18.98
N ALA A 125 -22.60 9.20 18.71
CA ALA A 125 -21.70 8.53 19.64
C ALA A 125 -20.50 7.86 18.97
N ALA A 126 -19.42 7.71 19.74
CA ALA A 126 -18.22 6.99 19.34
C ALA A 126 -18.39 5.45 19.36
N CYS A 127 -19.60 4.95 19.63
CA CYS A 127 -19.94 3.54 19.69
C CYS A 127 -21.20 3.22 18.87
N ASP A 128 -21.41 1.95 18.55
CA ASP A 128 -22.62 1.50 17.87
C ASP A 128 -23.78 1.29 18.84
N PHE A 129 -25.00 1.52 18.34
CA PHE A 129 -26.24 1.34 19.10
C PHE A 129 -26.90 -0.01 18.79
N SER A 130 -27.31 -0.72 19.84
CA SER A 130 -28.13 -1.92 19.70
C SER A 130 -29.50 -1.60 19.09
N LYS A 131 -30.14 -2.59 18.46
CA LYS A 131 -31.51 -2.45 17.94
C LYS A 131 -32.48 -1.92 19.01
N LYS A 132 -32.41 -2.49 20.22
CA LYS A 132 -33.25 -2.06 21.35
C LYS A 132 -33.03 -0.58 21.70
N ALA A 133 -31.79 -0.11 21.69
CA ALA A 133 -31.50 1.32 21.94
C ALA A 133 -32.11 2.22 20.86
N ARG A 134 -32.07 1.80 19.58
CA ARG A 134 -32.69 2.53 18.47
C ARG A 134 -34.23 2.58 18.62
N ASP A 135 -34.84 1.46 18.98
CA ASP A 135 -36.30 1.35 19.16
C ASP A 135 -36.77 2.20 20.36
N ASP A 136 -36.10 2.11 21.51
CA ASP A 136 -36.43 2.86 22.73
C ASP A 136 -36.24 4.38 22.51
N PHE A 137 -35.17 4.78 21.81
CA PHE A 137 -34.93 6.19 21.46
C PHE A 137 -36.01 6.75 20.53
N ALA A 138 -36.38 6.00 19.49
CA ALA A 138 -37.43 6.41 18.56
C ALA A 138 -38.79 6.54 19.25
N GLN A 139 -39.10 5.65 20.21
CA GLN A 139 -40.31 5.73 21.02
C GLN A 139 -40.32 7.03 21.85
N LYS A 140 -39.20 7.33 22.53
CA LYS A 140 -39.07 8.53 23.34
C LYS A 140 -39.17 9.83 22.54
N CYS A 141 -38.53 9.90 21.36
CA CYS A 141 -38.62 11.07 20.49
C CYS A 141 -40.06 11.36 20.03
N ARG A 142 -40.87 10.32 19.79
CA ARG A 142 -42.30 10.47 19.47
C ARG A 142 -43.10 11.00 20.65
N GLU A 143 -42.80 10.56 21.87
CA GLU A 143 -43.43 11.07 23.09
C GLU A 143 -43.12 12.54 23.34
N MET A 144 -41.94 13.01 22.89
CA MET A 144 -41.53 14.42 22.91
C MET A 144 -42.06 15.22 21.72
N GLU A 145 -42.93 14.64 20.89
CA GLU A 145 -43.52 15.27 19.69
C GLU A 145 -42.50 15.79 18.66
N MET A 146 -41.34 15.15 18.58
CA MET A 146 -40.30 15.49 17.60
C MET A 146 -40.68 14.99 16.20
N GLU A 147 -40.39 15.77 15.17
CA GLU A 147 -40.71 15.43 13.78
C GLU A 147 -39.59 14.62 13.11
N GLU A 148 -38.33 14.83 13.49
CA GLU A 148 -37.17 14.15 12.89
C GLU A 148 -36.09 13.80 13.93
N TRP A 149 -35.52 12.60 13.87
CA TRP A 149 -34.42 12.21 14.76
C TRP A 149 -33.42 11.29 14.07
N HIS A 150 -32.15 11.45 14.42
CA HIS A 150 -31.03 10.72 13.83
C HIS A 150 -30.10 10.17 14.91
N LEU A 151 -29.65 8.93 14.70
CA LEU A 151 -28.67 8.25 15.54
C LEU A 151 -27.43 7.96 14.70
N TRP A 152 -26.34 8.67 14.98
CA TRP A 152 -25.05 8.46 14.33
C TRP A 152 -24.15 7.67 15.28
N GLY A 153 -24.09 6.36 15.08
CA GLY A 153 -23.14 5.50 15.78
C GLY A 153 -21.78 5.53 15.12
N LYS A 154 -20.86 4.70 15.64
CA LYS A 154 -19.51 4.55 15.09
C LYS A 154 -19.54 4.20 13.60
N ALA A 155 -20.32 3.21 13.21
CA ALA A 155 -20.42 2.78 11.82
C ALA A 155 -20.94 3.90 10.90
N GLU A 156 -22.00 4.62 11.31
CA GLU A 156 -22.55 5.71 10.51
C GLU A 156 -21.57 6.90 10.37
N LEU A 157 -20.76 7.17 11.41
CA LEU A 157 -19.72 8.20 11.34
C LEU A 157 -18.56 7.78 10.43
N GLU A 158 -18.11 6.52 10.48
CA GLU A 158 -17.08 6.01 9.56
C GLU A 158 -17.57 6.12 8.12
N ASP A 159 -18.78 5.65 7.83
CA ASP A 159 -19.37 5.68 6.49
C ASP A 159 -19.48 7.11 5.94
N GLN A 160 -19.78 8.09 6.79
CA GLN A 160 -19.80 9.51 6.40
C GLN A 160 -18.39 10.05 6.13
N LEU A 161 -17.40 9.72 6.96
CA LEU A 161 -16.02 10.21 6.82
C LEU A 161 -15.28 9.61 5.62
N PHE A 162 -15.62 8.39 5.21
CA PHE A 162 -15.03 7.77 4.02
C PHE A 162 -15.63 8.28 2.70
N ARG A 163 -16.62 9.18 2.75
CA ARG A 163 -17.11 9.85 1.55
C ARG A 163 -16.07 10.83 1.00
N PRO A 164 -15.91 10.95 -0.33
CA PRO A 164 -14.91 11.83 -0.94
C PRO A 164 -14.96 13.28 -0.48
N GLU A 165 -16.15 13.80 -0.20
CA GLU A 165 -16.40 15.17 0.24
C GLU A 165 -15.77 15.44 1.61
N ASN A 166 -15.74 14.42 2.47
CA ASN A 166 -15.21 14.47 3.84
C ASN A 166 -13.72 14.07 3.96
N ASP A 167 -12.99 13.89 2.85
CA ASP A 167 -11.55 13.52 2.87
C ASP A 167 -10.70 14.52 3.67
N HIS A 168 -11.11 15.79 3.68
CA HIS A 168 -10.47 16.85 4.46
C HIS A 168 -10.63 16.64 5.97
N LEU A 169 -11.80 16.16 6.44
CA LEU A 169 -12.05 15.81 7.83
C LEU A 169 -11.29 14.54 8.23
N LEU A 170 -11.34 13.51 7.37
CA LEU A 170 -10.61 12.27 7.58
C LEU A 170 -9.09 12.53 7.75
N PHE A 171 -8.54 13.46 6.96
CA PHE A 171 -7.14 13.86 7.09
C PHE A 171 -6.87 14.69 8.35
N ALA A 172 -7.70 15.69 8.64
CA ALA A 172 -7.49 16.59 9.78
C ALA A 172 -7.59 15.89 11.14
N TYR A 173 -8.47 14.89 11.26
CA TYR A 173 -8.74 14.19 12.52
C TYR A 173 -8.00 12.86 12.67
N PHE A 174 -7.78 12.13 11.57
CA PHE A 174 -7.16 10.79 11.63
C PHE A 174 -5.86 10.68 10.83
N GLY A 175 -5.42 11.73 10.14
CA GLY A 175 -4.20 11.72 9.33
C GLY A 175 -4.32 10.87 8.06
N ILE A 176 -5.54 10.48 7.67
CA ILE A 176 -5.81 9.59 6.54
C ILE A 176 -6.38 10.43 5.39
N SER A 177 -5.82 10.30 4.18
CA SER A 177 -6.42 10.86 2.96
C SER A 177 -6.48 9.81 1.85
N LEU A 178 -7.69 9.59 1.35
CA LEU A 178 -7.98 8.74 0.20
C LEU A 178 -7.39 9.36 -1.08
N THR A 179 -7.41 10.69 -1.18
CA THR A 179 -6.87 11.43 -2.34
C THR A 179 -5.36 11.30 -2.42
N ILE A 180 -4.64 11.46 -1.30
CA ILE A 180 -3.18 11.31 -1.26
C ILE A 180 -2.79 9.88 -1.63
N ARG A 181 -3.47 8.86 -1.07
CA ARG A 181 -3.18 7.45 -1.38
C ARG A 181 -3.38 7.12 -2.86
N ARG A 182 -4.46 7.59 -3.48
CA ARG A 182 -4.70 7.40 -4.93
C ARG A 182 -3.63 8.10 -5.78
N ARG A 183 -3.16 9.29 -5.37
CA ARG A 183 -2.08 10.01 -6.06
C ARG A 183 -0.75 9.25 -5.97
N THR A 184 -0.40 8.71 -4.81
CA THR A 184 0.82 7.89 -4.62
C THR A 184 0.79 6.63 -5.48
N GLN A 185 -0.28 5.84 -5.44
CA GLN A 185 -0.41 4.63 -6.28
C GLN A 185 -0.25 4.92 -7.79
N ARG A 186 -0.82 6.04 -8.25
CA ARG A 186 -0.69 6.47 -9.64
C ARG A 186 0.75 6.89 -9.98
N ALA A 187 1.44 7.56 -9.06
CA ALA A 187 2.83 7.95 -9.23
C ALA A 187 3.75 6.72 -9.29
N ASP A 188 3.59 5.77 -8.37
CA ASP A 188 4.38 4.54 -8.31
C ASP A 188 4.20 3.70 -9.57
N LEU A 189 2.95 3.50 -10.01
CA LEU A 189 2.66 2.77 -11.25
C LEU A 189 3.27 3.46 -12.47
N ARG A 190 3.23 4.80 -12.54
CA ARG A 190 3.84 5.56 -13.63
C ARG A 190 5.35 5.40 -13.64
N ALA A 191 6.02 5.51 -12.48
CA ALA A 191 7.46 5.33 -12.36
C ALA A 191 7.89 3.93 -12.83
N ARG A 192 7.20 2.90 -12.35
CA ARG A 192 7.40 1.50 -12.76
C ARG A 192 7.25 1.31 -14.28
N LEU A 193 6.21 1.87 -14.88
CA LEU A 193 5.97 1.76 -16.34
C LEU A 193 7.01 2.53 -17.16
N VAL A 194 7.47 3.68 -16.69
CA VAL A 194 8.53 4.45 -17.34
C VAL A 194 9.82 3.65 -17.33
N MET A 195 10.24 3.11 -16.18
CA MET A 195 11.46 2.30 -16.08
C MET A 195 11.35 1.02 -16.92
N LYS A 196 10.22 0.31 -16.87
CA LYS A 196 9.98 -0.85 -17.74
C LYS A 196 10.16 -0.53 -19.22
N ARG A 197 9.59 0.58 -19.71
CA ARG A 197 9.72 1.00 -21.12
C ARG A 197 11.16 1.37 -21.46
N LYS A 198 11.87 2.07 -20.56
CA LYS A 198 13.28 2.41 -20.72
C LYS A 198 14.14 1.15 -20.83
N ALA A 199 13.99 0.23 -19.88
CA ALA A 199 14.71 -1.03 -19.87
C ALA A 199 14.41 -1.88 -21.11
N ASN A 200 13.14 -2.00 -21.54
CA ASN A 200 12.82 -2.70 -22.78
C ASN A 200 13.55 -2.11 -23.98
N ARG A 201 13.54 -0.77 -24.13
CA ARG A 201 14.21 -0.12 -25.25
C ARG A 201 15.70 -0.42 -25.31
N MET A 202 16.38 -0.40 -24.16
CA MET A 202 17.83 -0.53 -24.05
C MET A 202 18.32 -1.99 -24.02
N LEU A 203 17.51 -2.90 -23.47
CA LEU A 203 17.95 -4.25 -23.10
C LEU A 203 17.21 -5.38 -23.83
N GLN A 204 16.14 -5.11 -24.60
CA GLN A 204 15.34 -6.18 -25.24
C GLN A 204 16.17 -7.12 -26.14
N SER A 205 17.18 -6.61 -26.83
CA SER A 205 18.07 -7.38 -27.71
C SER A 205 19.28 -7.95 -26.99
N ARG A 206 19.42 -7.70 -25.68
CA ARG A 206 20.59 -8.07 -24.88
C ARG A 206 20.31 -9.26 -23.95
N SER A 207 19.29 -10.06 -24.24
CA SER A 207 19.04 -11.29 -23.46
C SER A 207 20.30 -12.18 -23.49
N HIS A 208 20.65 -12.73 -22.34
CA HIS A 208 21.87 -13.51 -22.07
C HIS A 208 23.19 -12.73 -22.11
N ALA A 209 23.16 -11.41 -22.35
CA ALA A 209 24.34 -10.57 -22.19
C ALA A 209 24.66 -10.32 -20.71
N SER A 210 25.92 -10.04 -20.42
CA SER A 210 26.38 -9.62 -19.10
C SER A 210 26.11 -8.12 -18.90
N LEU A 211 25.49 -7.75 -17.79
CA LEU A 211 25.23 -6.35 -17.42
C LEU A 211 25.85 -6.07 -16.06
N LEU A 212 26.30 -4.83 -15.84
CA LEU A 212 26.76 -4.39 -14.52
C LEU A 212 25.57 -3.98 -13.66
N LEU A 213 25.40 -4.61 -12.50
CA LEU A 213 24.57 -4.06 -11.44
C LEU A 213 25.44 -3.22 -10.53
N ARG A 214 25.07 -1.97 -10.28
CA ARG A 214 25.85 -1.03 -9.47
C ARG A 214 24.98 -0.24 -8.51
N SER A 215 25.44 -0.13 -7.27
CA SER A 215 24.84 0.75 -6.27
C SER A 215 25.07 2.22 -6.67
N PRO A 216 24.04 3.09 -6.65
CA PRO A 216 24.21 4.53 -6.86
C PRO A 216 25.21 5.17 -5.89
N ASN A 217 25.38 4.56 -4.71
CA ASN A 217 26.28 5.03 -3.66
C ASN A 217 27.70 4.49 -3.82
N ALA A 218 27.97 3.66 -4.84
CA ALA A 218 29.30 3.14 -5.14
C ALA A 218 30.19 4.21 -5.79
N THR A 219 30.64 5.17 -4.99
CA THR A 219 31.55 6.25 -5.42
C THR A 219 32.98 5.75 -5.67
N GLU A 220 33.36 4.62 -5.06
CA GLU A 220 34.71 4.04 -5.18
C GLU A 220 34.90 3.20 -6.44
N TYR A 221 33.81 2.83 -7.13
CA TYR A 221 33.91 2.13 -8.41
C TYR A 221 34.82 2.89 -9.38
N PRO A 222 35.73 2.19 -10.10
CA PRO A 222 35.85 0.73 -10.22
C PRO A 222 36.78 0.08 -9.19
N TYR A 223 37.31 0.85 -8.23
CA TYR A 223 38.33 0.39 -7.30
C TYR A 223 37.68 -0.22 -6.05
N THR A 224 37.98 -1.49 -5.77
CA THR A 224 37.38 -2.22 -4.65
C THR A 224 37.85 -1.78 -3.27
N GLY A 225 38.92 -0.98 -3.20
CA GLY A 225 39.54 -0.56 -1.93
C GLY A 225 39.94 -1.76 -1.08
N ASP A 226 39.30 -1.91 0.08
CA ASP A 226 39.42 -3.11 0.92
C ASP A 226 38.69 -4.30 0.30
N LEU A 227 39.46 -5.18 -0.34
CA LEU A 227 38.96 -6.39 -1.00
C LEU A 227 38.19 -7.31 -0.03
N ALA A 228 38.60 -7.42 1.23
CA ALA A 228 37.94 -8.29 2.19
C ALA A 228 36.55 -7.77 2.58
N ASN A 229 36.38 -6.45 2.62
CA ASN A 229 35.07 -5.83 2.80
C ASN A 229 34.23 -5.91 1.51
N PHE A 230 34.84 -5.68 0.35
CA PHE A 230 34.17 -5.77 -0.94
C PHE A 230 33.62 -7.18 -1.21
N GLU A 231 34.35 -8.24 -0.86
CA GLU A 231 33.88 -9.62 -1.01
C GLU A 231 32.64 -9.93 -0.14
N LYS A 232 32.56 -9.32 1.05
CA LYS A 232 31.43 -9.50 1.97
C LYS A 232 30.23 -8.63 1.64
N ASN A 233 30.47 -7.45 1.07
CA ASN A 233 29.43 -6.47 0.79
C ASN A 233 29.71 -5.72 -0.52
N PRO A 234 29.71 -6.42 -1.67
CA PRO A 234 30.02 -5.82 -2.96
C PRO A 234 28.97 -4.77 -3.30
N GLN A 235 29.40 -3.61 -3.78
CA GLN A 235 28.51 -2.53 -4.21
C GLN A 235 28.31 -2.50 -5.73
N TRP A 236 28.98 -3.39 -6.46
CA TRP A 236 28.79 -3.61 -7.90
C TRP A 236 29.21 -5.03 -8.28
N MET A 237 28.52 -5.63 -9.23
CA MET A 237 28.80 -6.98 -9.75
C MET A 237 28.25 -7.13 -11.16
N VAL A 238 28.93 -7.91 -12.00
CA VAL A 238 28.44 -8.25 -13.33
C VAL A 238 27.61 -9.52 -13.25
N TRP A 239 26.41 -9.48 -13.86
CA TRP A 239 25.47 -10.58 -13.88
C TRP A 239 24.93 -10.82 -15.28
N GLN A 240 24.69 -12.10 -15.61
CA GLN A 240 24.05 -12.45 -16.86
C GLN A 240 22.56 -12.08 -16.83
N TYR A 241 22.13 -11.22 -17.75
CA TYR A 241 20.75 -10.79 -17.90
C TYR A 241 19.89 -11.86 -18.59
N ARG A 242 18.73 -12.16 -18.01
CA ARG A 242 17.77 -13.18 -18.50
C ARG A 242 16.48 -12.58 -19.05
N GLY A 243 16.54 -11.32 -19.45
CA GLY A 243 15.37 -10.56 -19.87
C GLY A 243 14.63 -9.95 -18.69
N MET A 244 13.40 -9.52 -18.94
CA MET A 244 12.54 -8.89 -17.92
C MET A 244 11.25 -9.67 -17.72
N SER A 245 10.64 -9.51 -16.56
CA SER A 245 9.32 -10.04 -16.22
C SER A 245 8.29 -8.91 -16.15
N HIS A 246 7.10 -9.21 -15.64
CA HIS A 246 6.12 -8.18 -15.31
C HIS A 246 6.61 -7.28 -14.15
N ASP A 247 7.55 -7.76 -13.34
CA ASP A 247 7.96 -7.14 -12.07
C ASP A 247 9.33 -6.47 -12.08
N GLY A 248 10.25 -6.95 -12.90
CA GLY A 248 11.58 -6.37 -12.94
C GLY A 248 12.51 -7.00 -13.96
N LEU A 249 13.79 -6.69 -13.82
CA LEU A 249 14.88 -7.28 -14.60
C LEU A 249 15.32 -8.59 -13.95
N LYS A 250 15.51 -9.63 -14.76
CA LYS A 250 15.92 -10.97 -14.32
C LYS A 250 17.41 -11.19 -14.56
N PHE A 251 18.09 -11.76 -13.59
CA PHE A 251 19.52 -12.06 -13.66
C PHE A 251 19.81 -13.47 -13.19
N CYS A 252 20.71 -14.18 -13.85
CA CYS A 252 21.17 -15.50 -13.42
C CYS A 252 22.13 -15.32 -12.23
N VAL A 253 21.69 -15.69 -11.02
CA VAL A 253 22.45 -15.52 -9.77
C VAL A 253 23.26 -16.77 -9.44
N ARG A 254 22.68 -17.94 -9.72
CA ARG A 254 23.35 -19.23 -9.60
C ARG A 254 23.09 -20.05 -10.85
N ARG A 255 24.10 -20.80 -11.29
CA ARG A 255 24.00 -21.74 -12.40
C ARG A 255 24.86 -22.96 -12.10
N HIS A 256 24.27 -24.14 -12.22
CA HIS A 256 24.92 -25.40 -11.89
C HIS A 256 24.58 -26.46 -12.94
N PHE A 257 25.52 -27.34 -13.22
CA PHE A 257 25.25 -28.55 -14.00
C PHE A 257 24.20 -29.39 -13.27
N ALA A 258 23.16 -29.80 -13.99
CA ALA A 258 22.03 -30.52 -13.42
C ALA A 258 21.63 -31.73 -14.25
N TYR A 259 20.84 -32.59 -13.61
CA TYR A 259 20.18 -33.74 -14.19
C TYR A 259 18.68 -33.55 -14.03
N LEU A 260 17.92 -33.80 -15.10
CA LEU A 260 16.45 -33.85 -15.05
C LEU A 260 15.98 -35.20 -15.60
N SER A 261 15.25 -35.93 -14.78
CA SER A 261 14.70 -37.24 -15.11
C SER A 261 13.61 -37.16 -16.17
N ASP A 262 13.23 -38.32 -16.71
CA ASP A 262 12.24 -38.40 -17.79
C ASP A 262 10.81 -38.06 -17.38
N ASP A 263 10.54 -38.09 -16.07
CA ASP A 263 9.29 -37.61 -15.49
C ASP A 263 9.13 -36.07 -15.50
N GLY A 264 10.20 -35.34 -15.84
CA GLY A 264 10.23 -33.88 -15.84
C GLY A 264 10.11 -33.23 -14.47
N ARG A 265 10.29 -33.98 -13.37
CA ARG A 265 10.15 -33.49 -11.99
C ARG A 265 11.29 -33.92 -11.08
N SER A 266 11.82 -35.12 -11.24
CA SER A 266 12.93 -35.61 -10.43
C SER A 266 14.24 -35.03 -10.95
N TRP A 267 14.95 -34.28 -10.12
CA TRP A 267 16.16 -33.57 -10.54
C TRP A 267 17.27 -33.59 -9.51
N ASP A 268 18.50 -33.28 -9.92
CA ASP A 268 19.61 -33.02 -9.01
C ASP A 268 20.62 -32.06 -9.65
N ALA A 269 21.47 -31.42 -8.85
CA ALA A 269 22.46 -30.47 -9.33
C ALA A 269 23.80 -30.56 -8.60
N ALA A 270 24.87 -30.36 -9.35
CA ALA A 270 26.23 -30.25 -8.84
C ALA A 270 26.51 -28.82 -8.35
N MET A 271 26.15 -28.52 -7.11
CA MET A 271 26.23 -27.18 -6.50
C MET A 271 27.63 -26.74 -6.06
N ALA A 272 28.62 -27.62 -6.12
CA ALA A 272 30.00 -27.33 -5.71
C ALA A 272 30.68 -26.22 -6.55
N VAL A 273 30.20 -25.94 -7.77
CA VAL A 273 30.73 -24.84 -8.61
C VAL A 273 29.54 -24.04 -9.17
N ASN A 274 29.57 -22.73 -8.97
CA ASN A 274 28.58 -21.80 -9.53
C ASN A 274 29.11 -21.15 -10.82
N ASP A 275 28.49 -21.47 -11.94
CA ASP A 275 28.82 -21.02 -13.30
C ASP A 275 28.05 -19.75 -13.74
N ALA A 276 27.34 -19.07 -12.82
CA ALA A 276 26.52 -17.90 -13.17
C ALA A 276 27.34 -16.67 -13.58
N ARG A 277 28.60 -16.56 -13.13
CA ARG A 277 29.49 -15.43 -13.40
C ARG A 277 30.79 -15.93 -14.03
N SER A 278 31.24 -15.22 -15.05
CA SER A 278 32.49 -15.48 -15.77
C SER A 278 33.52 -14.40 -15.43
N ARG A 279 34.78 -14.80 -15.23
CA ARG A 279 35.89 -13.84 -15.06
C ARG A 279 36.15 -13.00 -16.30
N HIS A 280 35.78 -13.51 -17.48
CA HIS A 280 35.91 -12.75 -18.72
C HIS A 280 35.02 -11.50 -18.71
N ASP A 281 33.88 -11.59 -18.03
CA ASP A 281 32.89 -10.52 -17.99
C ASP A 281 32.98 -9.69 -16.70
N ASP A 282 33.50 -10.28 -15.62
CA ASP A 282 33.59 -9.66 -14.30
C ASP A 282 35.05 -9.53 -13.83
N PRO A 283 35.68 -8.35 -14.00
CA PRO A 283 37.07 -8.11 -13.64
C PRO A 283 37.37 -8.26 -12.14
N TRP A 284 36.34 -8.18 -11.28
CA TRP A 284 36.48 -8.24 -9.82
C TRP A 284 36.23 -9.64 -9.27
N LEU A 285 35.92 -10.62 -10.12
CA LEU A 285 35.77 -12.00 -9.71
C LEU A 285 37.16 -12.59 -9.43
N GLY A 286 37.45 -12.84 -8.14
CA GLY A 286 38.76 -13.31 -7.68
C GLY A 286 39.25 -14.63 -8.31
N ASP A 287 40.54 -14.93 -8.10
CA ASP A 287 41.23 -16.09 -8.67
C ASP A 287 40.84 -17.42 -7.97
N HIS A 288 39.57 -17.82 -8.05
CA HIS A 288 39.11 -19.11 -7.57
C HIS A 288 39.39 -20.20 -8.61
N ARG A 289 40.44 -21.00 -8.38
CA ARG A 289 40.79 -22.20 -9.15
C ARG A 289 39.82 -23.36 -8.84
N ASN A 290 38.55 -23.22 -9.23
CA ASN A 290 37.61 -24.33 -9.22
C ASN A 290 37.59 -25.08 -10.56
N ASP A 291 38.52 -24.78 -11.47
CA ASP A 291 38.59 -25.36 -12.82
C ASP A 291 38.70 -26.90 -12.77
N GLU A 292 39.48 -27.47 -11.86
CA GLU A 292 39.59 -28.93 -11.69
C GLU A 292 38.27 -29.55 -11.20
N LYS A 293 37.60 -28.93 -10.21
CA LYS A 293 36.29 -29.40 -9.72
C LYS A 293 35.23 -29.30 -10.81
N ARG A 294 35.22 -28.17 -11.54
CA ARG A 294 34.30 -27.90 -12.65
C ARG A 294 34.50 -28.90 -13.78
N GLN A 295 35.76 -29.17 -14.14
CA GLN A 295 36.13 -30.16 -15.15
C GLN A 295 35.66 -31.57 -14.75
N ALA A 296 35.88 -31.97 -13.49
CA ALA A 296 35.41 -33.26 -12.99
C ALA A 296 33.87 -33.39 -12.99
N ILE A 297 33.15 -32.31 -12.69
CA ILE A 297 31.69 -32.27 -12.79
C ILE A 297 31.26 -32.39 -14.26
N TYR A 298 31.91 -31.65 -15.16
CA TYR A 298 31.61 -31.68 -16.60
C TYR A 298 31.85 -33.06 -17.22
N GLU A 299 32.92 -33.76 -16.85
CA GLU A 299 33.21 -35.13 -17.30
C GLU A 299 32.17 -36.15 -16.85
N LEU A 300 31.54 -35.93 -15.69
CA LEU A 300 30.41 -36.74 -15.24
C LEU A 300 29.13 -36.36 -15.99
N TRP A 301 28.86 -35.05 -16.09
CA TRP A 301 27.65 -34.50 -16.71
C TRP A 301 27.56 -34.84 -18.21
N SER A 302 28.68 -34.77 -18.94
CA SER A 302 28.75 -35.12 -20.37
C SER A 302 28.46 -36.59 -20.68
N LYS A 303 28.50 -37.48 -19.68
CA LYS A 303 28.13 -38.90 -19.81
C LYS A 303 26.64 -39.15 -19.57
N ILE A 304 25.91 -38.17 -19.05
CA ILE A 304 24.45 -38.23 -18.90
C ILE A 304 23.84 -38.20 -20.31
N PRO A 305 22.76 -38.98 -20.59
CA PRO A 305 22.03 -38.84 -21.84
C PRO A 305 21.60 -37.39 -22.09
N GLU A 306 21.75 -36.90 -23.33
CA GLU A 306 21.48 -35.49 -23.69
C GLU A 306 20.07 -35.02 -23.27
N ALA A 307 19.07 -35.90 -23.38
CA ALA A 307 17.70 -35.61 -22.94
C ALA A 307 17.61 -35.24 -21.44
N ASN A 308 18.48 -35.82 -20.61
CA ASN A 308 18.49 -35.63 -19.15
C ASN A 308 19.53 -34.62 -18.67
N GLN A 309 20.42 -34.15 -19.54
CA GLN A 309 21.35 -33.08 -19.25
C GLN A 309 20.57 -31.77 -19.07
N ALA A 310 20.73 -31.13 -17.91
CA ALA A 310 20.01 -29.92 -17.55
C ALA A 310 20.94 -28.84 -16.95
N TRP A 311 20.42 -27.63 -16.86
CA TRP A 311 20.94 -26.55 -16.04
C TRP A 311 20.00 -26.31 -14.87
N PHE A 312 20.57 -26.18 -13.67
CA PHE A 312 19.86 -25.62 -12.53
C PHE A 312 20.27 -24.15 -12.38
N GLU A 313 19.31 -23.24 -12.49
CA GLU A 313 19.52 -21.82 -12.38
C GLU A 313 18.68 -21.22 -11.26
N VAL A 314 19.26 -20.25 -10.55
CA VAL A 314 18.52 -19.38 -9.64
C VAL A 314 18.53 -17.98 -10.23
N VAL A 315 17.36 -17.49 -10.58
CA VAL A 315 17.14 -16.20 -11.22
C VAL A 315 16.72 -15.17 -10.18
N GLY A 316 17.54 -14.15 -9.97
CA GLY A 316 17.23 -13.00 -9.13
C GLY A 316 16.46 -11.94 -9.89
N VAL A 317 15.54 -11.24 -9.21
CA VAL A 317 14.76 -10.14 -9.79
C VAL A 317 15.11 -8.83 -9.12
N VAL A 318 15.45 -7.83 -9.94
CA VAL A 318 15.57 -6.42 -9.54
C VAL A 318 14.28 -5.70 -9.96
N PRO A 319 13.40 -5.30 -9.03
CA PRO A 319 12.14 -4.64 -9.36
C PRO A 319 12.35 -3.34 -10.12
N PHE A 320 11.44 -3.01 -11.05
CA PHE A 320 11.55 -1.76 -11.82
C PHE A 320 11.51 -0.49 -10.97
N GLU A 321 10.84 -0.55 -9.80
CA GLU A 321 10.75 0.55 -8.84
C GLU A 321 12.04 0.78 -8.05
N ASP A 322 12.90 -0.24 -7.95
CA ASP A 322 14.18 -0.17 -7.24
C ASP A 322 15.35 0.23 -8.17
N ILE A 323 15.11 0.32 -9.48
CA ILE A 323 16.10 0.79 -10.45
C ILE A 323 16.02 2.31 -10.53
N LEU A 324 17.12 2.98 -10.20
CA LEU A 324 17.23 4.44 -10.31
C LEU A 324 17.45 4.85 -11.75
N ASP A 325 18.41 4.23 -12.42
CA ASP A 325 18.62 4.46 -13.84
C ASP A 325 19.36 3.33 -14.57
N ILE A 326 19.36 3.41 -15.90
CA ILE A 326 20.14 2.53 -16.78
C ILE A 326 21.00 3.40 -17.70
N ASP A 327 22.31 3.16 -17.66
CA ASP A 327 23.26 3.60 -18.67
C ASP A 327 23.43 2.50 -19.71
N GLU A 328 23.16 2.80 -20.97
CA GLU A 328 23.21 1.84 -22.08
C GLU A 328 24.64 1.63 -22.62
N LEU A 329 25.54 2.59 -22.39
CA LEU A 329 26.88 2.60 -22.97
C LEU A 329 27.86 1.77 -22.13
N GLY A 330 27.80 1.90 -20.81
CA GLY A 330 28.83 1.37 -19.91
C GLY A 330 30.08 2.25 -19.95
N ASP A 331 31.24 1.66 -19.65
CA ASP A 331 32.50 2.40 -19.54
C ASP A 331 33.73 1.57 -19.97
N GLU A 332 34.94 2.09 -19.72
CA GLU A 332 36.20 1.44 -20.08
C GLU A 332 36.50 0.17 -19.28
N TYR A 333 35.81 -0.08 -18.16
CA TYR A 333 35.98 -1.27 -17.33
C TYR A 333 34.96 -2.35 -17.67
N VAL A 334 33.71 -1.95 -17.90
CA VAL A 334 32.61 -2.82 -18.32
C VAL A 334 31.87 -2.17 -19.48
N GLN A 335 32.20 -2.64 -20.69
CA GLN A 335 31.58 -2.23 -21.96
C GLN A 335 30.20 -2.88 -22.17
N ALA A 336 29.37 -2.84 -21.13
CA ALA A 336 28.00 -3.32 -21.15
C ALA A 336 27.13 -2.36 -20.31
N PRO A 337 25.80 -2.36 -20.50
CA PRO A 337 24.92 -1.46 -19.79
C PRO A 337 25.05 -1.60 -18.27
N HIS A 338 25.00 -0.46 -17.58
CA HIS A 338 24.99 -0.39 -16.12
C HIS A 338 23.56 -0.14 -15.64
N VAL A 339 23.10 -0.98 -14.73
CA VAL A 339 21.82 -0.83 -14.05
C VAL A 339 22.10 -0.36 -12.63
N TYR A 340 21.63 0.85 -12.31
CA TYR A 340 21.78 1.45 -11.00
C TYR A 340 20.62 1.04 -10.10
N ALA A 341 20.91 0.24 -9.07
CA ALA A 341 19.92 -0.24 -8.11
C ALA A 341 20.55 -0.34 -6.72
N ALA A 342 19.77 -0.14 -5.65
CA ALA A 342 20.28 -0.20 -4.30
C ALA A 342 20.62 -1.64 -3.88
N PHE A 343 21.84 -1.85 -3.37
CA PHE A 343 22.29 -3.16 -2.89
C PHE A 343 21.82 -3.38 -1.45
N ALA A 344 21.31 -4.58 -1.17
CA ALA A 344 21.11 -4.99 0.21
C ALA A 344 22.48 -5.28 0.86
N PRO A 345 22.61 -5.12 2.19
CA PRO A 345 23.82 -5.53 2.90
C PRO A 345 24.13 -7.01 2.67
N GLY A 346 25.40 -7.33 2.40
CA GLY A 346 25.87 -8.68 2.16
C GLY A 346 26.13 -8.98 0.68
N THR A 347 26.19 -10.26 0.33
CA THR A 347 26.61 -10.74 -1.01
C THR A 347 25.46 -10.94 -2.00
N GLN A 348 24.22 -10.71 -1.57
CA GLN A 348 23.04 -10.99 -2.40
C GLN A 348 22.84 -9.96 -3.51
N GLY A 349 23.37 -8.74 -3.40
CA GLY A 349 23.15 -7.70 -4.40
C GLY A 349 21.76 -7.02 -4.29
N PRO A 350 21.22 -6.46 -5.38
CA PRO A 350 19.98 -5.68 -5.37
C PRO A 350 18.69 -6.51 -5.59
N PHE A 351 18.74 -7.84 -5.43
CA PHE A 351 17.59 -8.70 -5.73
C PHE A 351 16.56 -8.71 -4.59
N LYS A 352 15.27 -8.70 -4.94
CA LYS A 352 14.15 -8.77 -3.99
C LYS A 352 13.36 -10.08 -4.06
N GLY A 353 13.60 -10.89 -5.09
CA GLY A 353 12.97 -12.19 -5.28
C GLY A 353 13.88 -13.11 -6.05
N PHE A 354 13.71 -14.42 -5.83
CA PHE A 354 14.48 -15.47 -6.48
C PHE A 354 13.53 -16.54 -7.01
N ILE A 355 13.83 -17.06 -8.19
CA ILE A 355 13.10 -18.15 -8.85
C ILE A 355 14.11 -19.23 -9.17
N ALA A 356 13.82 -20.46 -8.76
CA ALA A 356 14.63 -21.62 -9.13
C ALA A 356 14.04 -22.29 -10.37
N GLU A 357 14.90 -22.72 -11.28
CA GLU A 357 14.52 -23.37 -12.53
C GLU A 357 15.52 -24.49 -12.87
N VAL A 358 14.99 -25.64 -13.25
CA VAL A 358 15.77 -26.75 -13.81
C VAL A 358 15.31 -26.95 -15.24
N GLU A 359 16.18 -26.70 -16.21
CA GLU A 359 15.84 -26.73 -17.64
C GLU A 359 16.75 -27.70 -18.38
N SER A 360 16.17 -28.63 -19.14
CA SER A 360 16.94 -29.55 -19.98
C SER A 360 17.62 -28.82 -21.14
N THR A 361 18.76 -29.34 -21.57
CA THR A 361 19.58 -28.76 -22.63
C THR A 361 19.16 -29.20 -24.04
N GLY A 362 18.34 -30.25 -24.15
CA GLY A 362 17.85 -30.78 -25.42
C GLY A 362 16.96 -29.78 -26.15
N ARG A 363 17.27 -29.51 -27.42
CA ARG A 363 16.54 -28.52 -28.24
C ARG A 363 15.15 -28.95 -28.70
N TRP A 364 14.91 -30.26 -28.81
CA TRP A 364 13.67 -30.80 -29.40
C TRP A 364 12.67 -31.32 -28.34
N ASP A 365 13.16 -31.70 -27.17
CA ASP A 365 12.38 -32.19 -26.03
C ASP A 365 12.72 -31.38 -24.77
N GLN A 366 12.60 -30.05 -24.87
CA GLN A 366 12.92 -29.15 -23.78
C GLN A 366 11.91 -29.33 -22.64
N ARG A 367 12.42 -29.56 -21.44
CA ARG A 367 11.65 -29.79 -20.21
C ARG A 367 12.14 -28.82 -19.15
N SER A 368 11.19 -28.19 -18.48
CA SER A 368 11.48 -27.25 -17.39
C SER A 368 10.70 -27.65 -16.13
N TYR A 369 11.38 -27.58 -14.99
CA TYR A 369 10.81 -27.75 -13.67
C TYR A 369 11.12 -26.53 -12.81
N TYR A 370 10.12 -26.04 -12.08
CA TYR A 370 10.24 -24.86 -11.21
C TYR A 370 10.04 -25.29 -9.77
N PRO A 371 11.10 -25.72 -9.07
CA PRO A 371 11.00 -26.14 -7.67
C PRO A 371 10.65 -24.95 -6.78
N ASP A 372 9.64 -25.12 -5.91
CA ASP A 372 9.29 -24.10 -4.90
C ASP A 372 10.36 -24.01 -3.80
N GLU A 373 11.00 -25.14 -3.48
CA GLU A 373 12.10 -25.27 -2.53
C GLU A 373 13.25 -26.08 -3.12
N GLU A 374 14.49 -25.87 -2.65
CA GLU A 374 15.67 -26.56 -3.21
C GLU A 374 15.64 -28.09 -3.06
N THR A 375 14.81 -28.62 -2.17
CA THR A 375 14.60 -30.06 -1.94
C THR A 375 13.42 -30.64 -2.71
N ASP A 376 12.55 -29.79 -3.28
CA ASP A 376 11.36 -30.22 -4.01
C ASP A 376 11.75 -30.95 -5.30
N GLY A 377 11.32 -32.21 -5.44
CA GLY A 377 11.70 -33.07 -6.57
C GLY A 377 13.18 -33.49 -6.59
N ARG A 378 13.96 -33.17 -5.55
CA ARG A 378 15.41 -33.41 -5.56
C ARG A 378 15.77 -34.86 -5.22
N ILE A 379 16.55 -35.49 -6.10
CA ILE A 379 17.12 -36.84 -5.92
C ILE A 379 18.65 -36.77 -5.72
N ALA A 380 19.28 -37.90 -5.43
CA ALA A 380 20.74 -38.00 -5.29
C ALA A 380 21.37 -38.65 -6.52
N TYR A 381 21.51 -37.89 -7.61
CA TYR A 381 22.15 -38.35 -8.85
C TYR A 381 23.65 -38.08 -8.85
N PHE A 382 24.05 -36.87 -8.45
CA PHE A 382 25.45 -36.50 -8.36
C PHE A 382 26.11 -37.04 -7.07
N PRO A 383 27.41 -37.35 -7.10
CA PRO A 383 28.17 -37.67 -5.90
C PRO A 383 28.02 -36.60 -4.81
N ALA A 384 27.93 -36.99 -3.54
CA ALA A 384 27.72 -36.07 -2.42
C ALA A 384 28.70 -34.88 -2.41
N LYS A 385 29.98 -35.13 -2.72
CA LYS A 385 31.03 -34.09 -2.84
C LYS A 385 30.73 -32.97 -3.85
N PHE A 386 29.83 -33.21 -4.80
CA PHE A 386 29.43 -32.24 -5.82
C PHE A 386 28.07 -31.60 -5.52
N ARG A 387 27.24 -32.21 -4.67
CA ARG A 387 25.89 -31.71 -4.35
C ARG A 387 25.88 -30.60 -3.31
N GLU A 388 26.91 -30.51 -2.48
CA GLU A 388 27.03 -29.46 -1.48
C GLU A 388 27.63 -28.17 -2.09
N PRO A 389 27.11 -26.98 -1.74
CA PRO A 389 27.74 -25.71 -2.11
C PRO A 389 29.16 -25.64 -1.54
N ASP A 390 30.10 -25.07 -2.29
CA ASP A 390 31.44 -24.80 -1.75
C ASP A 390 31.31 -23.76 -0.62
N ASN A 391 31.35 -24.22 0.64
CA ASN A 391 31.18 -23.42 1.86
C ASN A 391 32.29 -22.37 2.07
N ASN A 392 33.24 -22.23 1.15
CA ASN A 392 34.30 -21.23 1.19
C ASN A 392 33.85 -19.80 0.84
N ARG A 393 32.55 -19.54 0.68
CA ARG A 393 31.97 -18.19 0.61
C ARG A 393 31.11 -17.92 1.84
N LYS A 394 31.75 -17.47 2.92
CA LYS A 394 31.09 -16.76 4.02
C LYS A 394 31.33 -15.26 3.89
#